data_AF-A0A2D4JKC0-F1
#
_entry.id   AF-A0A2D4JKC0-F1
#
_cell.length_a   1.000
_cell.length_b   1.000
_cell.length_c   1.000
_cell.angle_alpha   90.00
_cell.angle_beta   90.00
_cell.angle_gamma   90.00
#
_symmetry.space_group_name_H-M   'P 1'
#
loop_
_entity.id
_entity.type
_entity.pdbx_description
1 polymer ?
#
loop_
_entity_poly.entity_id
_entity_poly.type
_entity_poly.pdbx_seq_one_letter_code
_entity_poly.pdbx_strand_id
1 'polypeptide(L)'
;PKGADRKQKTDREKMEKKTTQEREKYQPSYDTTILTECSPWPDVPYQVNNAPSPNYNSSPNSFSLGDGNSSPTHQVELLPSSNDHLLPSASIQDAQQWLHRNRFSQFCRLFSSFSGADLLKMSKEDFVQICGPADGIRLFNAIKGRNVRPKMTIYVCQEPEQNRTHHHQKRENGDGTLCIYHAIFLEELTTLELMEKIANLYSISPQQINRIYRQGPTGIHVLVSNEMVQNFQDESCFLISTLKAESNDGYHIILK
;
A
#
# COMPACT_ATOMS: atom_id res chain seq x y z
N PRO A 1 -23.14 -28.65 -3.66
CA PRO A 1 -24.43 -28.04 -3.23
C PRO A 1 -25.07 -28.69 -1.99
N LYS A 2 -25.26 -30.01 -1.92
CA LYS A 2 -26.02 -30.70 -0.86
C LYS A 2 -25.39 -30.76 0.56
N GLY A 3 -24.16 -30.26 0.73
CA GLY A 3 -23.44 -30.32 2.00
C GLY A 3 -23.86 -29.25 3.00
N ALA A 4 -24.07 -28.01 2.50
CA ALA A 4 -24.48 -26.88 3.32
C ALA A 4 -25.87 -27.10 3.92
N ASP A 5 -26.85 -27.49 3.10
CA ASP A 5 -28.22 -27.79 3.54
C ASP A 5 -28.25 -28.92 4.57
N ARG A 6 -27.44 -29.97 4.36
CA ARG A 6 -27.35 -31.10 5.29
C ARG A 6 -26.75 -30.68 6.63
N LYS A 7 -25.78 -29.77 6.62
CA LYS A 7 -25.20 -29.19 7.84
C LYS A 7 -26.23 -28.32 8.57
N GLN A 8 -26.90 -27.40 7.87
CA GLN A 8 -27.89 -26.51 8.46
C GLN A 8 -29.06 -27.29 9.10
N LYS A 9 -29.52 -28.36 8.44
CA LYS A 9 -30.56 -29.26 9.00
C LYS A 9 -30.08 -29.97 10.27
N THR A 10 -28.85 -30.46 10.27
CA THR A 10 -28.26 -31.16 11.43
C THR A 10 -28.08 -30.20 12.61
N ASP A 11 -27.62 -28.98 12.36
CA ASP A 11 -27.40 -27.98 13.40
C ASP A 11 -28.74 -27.49 13.98
N ARG A 12 -29.78 -27.34 13.15
CA ARG A 12 -31.15 -27.01 13.60
C ARG A 12 -31.73 -28.10 14.52
N GLU A 13 -31.60 -29.37 14.15
CA GLU A 13 -32.09 -30.49 14.96
C GLU A 13 -31.35 -30.62 16.31
N LYS A 14 -30.04 -30.34 16.32
CA LYS A 14 -29.25 -30.30 17.57
C LYS A 14 -29.72 -29.20 18.52
N MET A 15 -30.06 -28.02 18.01
CA MET A 15 -30.57 -26.92 18.82
C MET A 15 -31.97 -27.23 19.38
N GLU A 16 -32.83 -27.89 18.60
CA GLU A 16 -34.16 -28.30 19.05
C GLU A 16 -34.11 -29.43 20.11
N LYS A 17 -33.00 -30.17 20.21
CA LYS A 17 -32.83 -31.17 21.29
C LYS A 17 -32.33 -30.59 22.61
N LYS A 18 -31.93 -29.31 22.64
CA LYS A 18 -31.49 -28.62 23.87
C LYS A 18 -32.69 -28.20 24.74
N THR A 19 -32.46 -28.19 26.05
CA THR A 19 -33.43 -27.68 27.04
C THR A 19 -33.64 -26.18 26.88
N THR A 20 -34.78 -25.66 27.34
CA THR A 20 -35.13 -24.23 27.23
C THR A 20 -34.02 -23.32 27.78
N GLN A 21 -33.45 -23.66 28.93
CA GLN A 21 -32.36 -22.91 29.57
C GLN A 21 -31.05 -22.93 28.78
N GLU A 22 -30.77 -24.02 28.05
CA GLU A 22 -29.60 -24.07 27.17
C GLU A 22 -29.81 -23.30 25.87
N ARG A 23 -31.04 -23.27 25.34
CA ARG A 23 -31.34 -22.55 24.09
C ARG A 23 -31.21 -21.04 24.25
N GLU A 24 -31.56 -20.49 25.41
CA GLU A 24 -31.43 -19.04 25.72
C GLU A 24 -29.98 -18.53 25.65
N LYS A 25 -28.98 -19.42 25.72
CA LYS A 25 -27.56 -19.05 25.58
C LYS A 25 -27.12 -18.83 24.13
N TYR A 26 -27.95 -19.16 23.15
CA TYR A 26 -27.61 -19.08 21.73
C TYR A 26 -28.49 -18.07 21.02
N GLN A 27 -27.95 -17.47 19.96
CA GLN A 27 -28.72 -16.60 19.08
C GLN A 27 -29.82 -17.41 18.36
N PRO A 28 -31.05 -16.87 18.24
CA PRO A 28 -32.10 -17.51 17.47
C PRO A 28 -31.67 -17.75 16.02
N SER A 29 -31.99 -18.92 15.47
CA SER A 29 -31.76 -19.20 14.05
C SER A 29 -32.85 -18.54 13.20
N TYR A 30 -32.45 -17.77 12.18
CA TYR A 30 -33.34 -17.19 11.18
C TYR A 30 -33.16 -17.89 9.82
N ASP A 31 -34.19 -17.88 8.98
CA ASP A 31 -34.11 -18.45 7.63
C ASP A 31 -33.24 -17.59 6.69
N THR A 32 -33.01 -16.33 7.03
CA THR A 32 -32.14 -15.39 6.32
C THR A 32 -31.18 -14.69 7.30
N THR A 33 -29.99 -14.33 6.83
CA THR A 33 -29.03 -13.56 7.63
C THR A 33 -29.57 -12.14 7.84
N ILE A 34 -29.96 -11.82 9.07
CA ILE A 34 -30.31 -10.46 9.47
C ILE A 34 -29.02 -9.77 9.95
N LEU A 35 -28.62 -8.68 9.30
CA LEU A 35 -27.52 -7.86 9.77
C LEU A 35 -28.02 -6.96 10.90
N THR A 36 -27.61 -7.28 12.13
CA THR A 36 -27.88 -6.44 13.30
C THR A 36 -26.62 -5.64 13.62
N GLU A 37 -26.79 -4.36 13.89
CA GLU A 37 -25.73 -3.46 14.34
C GLU A 37 -25.14 -3.92 15.69
N CYS A 38 -23.82 -4.09 15.76
CA CYS A 38 -23.15 -4.48 17.00
C CYS A 38 -23.31 -3.37 18.04
N SER A 39 -23.92 -3.68 19.18
CA SER A 39 -23.81 -2.81 20.36
C SER A 39 -22.33 -2.72 20.80
N PRO A 40 -21.84 -1.53 21.19
CA PRO A 40 -20.47 -1.38 21.65
C PRO A 40 -20.23 -2.25 22.89
N TRP A 41 -19.16 -3.04 22.86
CA TRP A 41 -18.75 -3.87 23.99
C TRP A 41 -18.41 -2.99 25.19
N PRO A 42 -18.83 -3.33 26.42
CA PRO A 42 -18.41 -2.60 27.60
C PRO A 42 -16.91 -2.82 27.88
N ASP A 43 -16.17 -1.72 28.01
CA ASP A 43 -14.75 -1.71 28.39
C ASP A 43 -14.55 -2.29 29.79
N VAL A 44 -14.01 -3.51 29.86
CA VAL A 44 -13.44 -4.09 31.08
C VAL A 44 -11.92 -4.12 30.96
N PRO A 45 -11.16 -3.52 31.90
CA PRO A 45 -9.71 -3.51 31.83
C PRO A 45 -9.17 -4.90 32.19
N TYR A 46 -8.58 -5.59 31.21
CA TYR A 46 -7.87 -6.84 31.43
C TYR A 46 -6.56 -6.57 32.17
N GLN A 47 -6.53 -6.95 33.44
CA GLN A 47 -5.32 -6.99 34.26
C GLN A 47 -4.44 -8.15 33.76
N VAL A 48 -3.33 -7.83 33.09
CA VAL A 48 -2.33 -8.79 32.60
C VAL A 48 -1.60 -9.39 33.79
N ASN A 49 -1.90 -10.65 34.11
CA ASN A 49 -1.09 -11.47 35.02
C ASN A 49 0.13 -12.00 34.26
N ASN A 50 1.32 -11.47 34.56
CA ASN A 50 2.60 -12.02 34.10
C ASN A 50 2.90 -13.34 34.82
N ALA A 51 2.97 -14.44 34.07
CA ALA A 51 3.64 -15.67 34.49
C ALA A 51 5.06 -15.71 33.88
N PRO A 52 6.13 -16.03 34.64
CA PRO A 52 7.49 -16.03 34.12
C PRO A 52 7.83 -17.37 33.43
N SER A 53 8.34 -17.28 32.20
CA SER A 53 8.95 -18.41 31.47
C SER A 53 10.41 -18.61 31.90
N PRO A 54 10.94 -19.85 31.97
CA PRO A 54 12.24 -20.12 32.56
C PRO A 54 13.42 -19.79 31.62
N ASN A 55 14.42 -19.10 32.19
CA ASN A 55 15.72 -18.79 31.58
C ASN A 55 16.55 -20.06 31.32
N TYR A 56 17.06 -20.22 30.10
CA TYR A 56 18.23 -21.04 29.82
C TYR A 56 19.40 -20.16 29.42
N ASN A 57 20.36 -20.09 30.34
CA ASN A 57 21.66 -19.42 30.22
C ASN A 57 22.68 -20.49 29.83
N SER A 58 23.42 -20.33 28.72
CA SER A 58 24.70 -21.02 28.45
C SER A 58 25.35 -20.51 27.16
N SER A 59 26.31 -19.59 27.27
CA SER A 59 27.46 -19.48 26.37
C SER A 59 28.64 -20.22 27.03
N PRO A 60 29.59 -20.77 26.26
CA PRO A 60 30.77 -19.97 25.97
C PRO A 60 31.36 -20.21 24.57
N ASN A 61 31.90 -19.18 23.95
CA ASN A 61 33.28 -19.24 23.44
C ASN A 61 33.82 -17.83 23.17
N SER A 62 34.98 -17.60 23.79
CA SER A 62 35.76 -16.39 23.83
C SER A 62 36.86 -16.48 22.79
N PHE A 63 36.97 -15.47 21.92
CA PHE A 63 38.24 -15.08 21.32
C PHE A 63 38.28 -13.56 21.24
N SER A 64 39.19 -12.95 22.00
CA SER A 64 39.57 -11.54 21.91
C SER A 64 40.89 -11.44 21.15
N LEU A 65 41.05 -10.38 20.35
CA LEU A 65 42.25 -9.50 20.20
C LEU A 65 42.38 -8.99 18.75
N GLY A 66 42.45 -7.67 18.62
CA GLY A 66 42.89 -6.98 17.42
C GLY A 66 42.35 -5.56 17.29
N ASP A 67 42.91 -4.62 18.06
CA ASP A 67 42.80 -3.18 17.82
C ASP A 67 43.22 -2.83 16.39
N GLY A 68 42.43 -2.00 15.72
CA GLY A 68 42.66 -1.61 14.33
C GLY A 68 41.71 -0.52 13.86
N ASN A 69 41.95 0.70 14.31
CA ASN A 69 41.35 1.93 13.81
C ASN A 69 41.60 2.08 12.30
N SER A 70 40.56 2.03 11.46
CA SER A 70 40.61 2.42 10.04
C SER A 70 39.18 2.62 9.49
N SER A 71 38.70 3.86 9.51
CA SER A 71 37.56 4.28 8.68
C SER A 71 37.97 4.31 7.21
N PRO A 72 37.16 3.79 6.28
CA PRO A 72 37.17 4.24 4.90
C PRO A 72 35.95 5.12 4.66
N THR A 73 36.18 6.42 4.67
CA THR A 73 35.41 7.37 3.87
C THR A 73 35.54 6.92 2.41
N HIS A 74 34.48 6.48 1.74
CA HIS A 74 34.26 6.77 0.33
C HIS A 74 32.92 6.22 -0.20
N GLN A 75 32.27 7.12 -0.95
CA GLN A 75 31.27 6.90 -1.99
C GLN A 75 29.86 6.59 -1.49
N VAL A 76 29.11 7.68 -1.31
CA VAL A 76 27.69 7.73 -1.64
C VAL A 76 27.57 7.30 -3.11
N GLU A 77 27.40 6.00 -3.33
CA GLU A 77 26.96 5.49 -4.62
C GLU A 77 25.50 5.90 -4.75
N LEU A 78 25.29 6.91 -5.61
CA LEU A 78 23.98 7.38 -6.03
C LEU A 78 23.21 6.18 -6.56
N LEU A 79 22.36 5.56 -5.72
CA LEU A 79 21.39 4.58 -6.19
C LEU A 79 20.46 5.31 -7.16
N PRO A 80 20.47 4.98 -8.46
CA PRO A 80 19.49 5.53 -9.37
C PRO A 80 18.14 4.93 -9.00
N SER A 81 17.15 5.81 -8.90
CA SER A 81 15.72 5.57 -8.78
C SER A 81 15.32 4.13 -9.13
N SER A 82 15.00 3.37 -8.08
CA SER A 82 14.79 1.92 -8.11
C SER A 82 13.56 1.56 -8.94
N ASN A 83 13.77 1.38 -10.24
CA ASN A 83 12.91 0.50 -11.01
C ASN A 83 13.19 -0.93 -10.54
N ASP A 84 12.38 -1.42 -9.60
CA ASP A 84 12.45 -2.80 -9.10
C ASP A 84 12.09 -3.84 -10.18
N HIS A 85 11.58 -3.39 -11.32
CA HIS A 85 11.14 -4.25 -12.42
C HIS A 85 12.25 -4.51 -13.44
N LEU A 86 12.39 -5.79 -13.80
CA LEU A 86 13.25 -6.22 -14.89
C LEU A 86 12.61 -5.81 -16.24
N LEU A 87 13.34 -5.07 -17.06
CA LEU A 87 12.85 -4.60 -18.36
C LEU A 87 13.09 -5.64 -19.48
N PRO A 88 12.21 -5.74 -20.49
CA PRO A 88 12.45 -6.60 -21.66
C PRO A 88 13.74 -6.28 -22.42
N SER A 89 14.15 -5.02 -22.45
CA SER A 89 15.38 -4.55 -23.11
C SER A 89 16.65 -4.75 -22.28
N ALA A 90 16.54 -5.26 -21.04
CA ALA A 90 17.69 -5.43 -20.16
C ALA A 90 18.71 -6.41 -20.76
N SER A 91 19.98 -6.00 -20.78
CA SER A 91 21.07 -6.86 -21.24
C SER A 91 21.26 -8.04 -20.29
N ILE A 92 22.07 -9.02 -20.70
CA ILE A 92 22.46 -10.13 -19.82
C ILE A 92 23.11 -9.59 -18.53
N GLN A 93 23.99 -8.59 -18.63
CA GLN A 93 24.65 -8.00 -17.46
C GLN A 93 23.65 -7.33 -16.51
N ASP A 94 22.67 -6.61 -17.06
CA ASP A 94 21.63 -5.95 -16.27
C ASP A 94 20.72 -6.97 -15.58
N ALA A 95 20.36 -8.06 -16.28
CA ALA A 95 19.58 -9.16 -15.71
C ALA A 95 20.33 -9.85 -14.56
N GLN A 96 21.65 -10.03 -14.70
CA GLN A 96 22.49 -10.56 -13.62
C GLN A 96 22.52 -9.62 -12.41
N GLN A 97 22.71 -8.31 -12.63
CA GLN A 97 22.67 -7.33 -11.55
C GLN A 97 21.31 -7.28 -10.85
N TRP A 98 20.22 -7.42 -11.61
CA TRP A 98 18.87 -7.50 -11.06
C TRP A 98 18.70 -8.74 -10.16
N LEU A 99 19.20 -9.91 -10.57
CA LEU A 99 19.19 -11.12 -9.72
C LEU A 99 19.98 -10.92 -8.42
N HIS A 100 21.15 -10.26 -8.49
CA HIS A 100 21.94 -9.93 -7.31
C HIS A 100 21.18 -9.02 -6.34
N ARG A 101 20.59 -7.93 -6.85
CA ARG A 101 19.81 -6.96 -6.04
C ARG A 101 18.58 -7.59 -5.39
N ASN A 102 17.90 -8.49 -6.11
CA ASN A 102 16.69 -9.16 -5.63
C ASN A 102 16.97 -10.42 -4.78
N ARG A 103 18.21 -10.60 -4.29
CA ARG A 103 18.62 -11.75 -3.44
C ARG A 103 18.46 -13.12 -4.12
N PHE A 104 18.65 -13.16 -5.44
CA PHE A 104 18.66 -14.37 -6.28
C PHE A 104 20.05 -14.67 -6.85
N SER A 105 21.11 -14.17 -6.22
CA SER A 105 22.51 -14.32 -6.66
C SER A 105 22.96 -15.78 -6.85
N GLN A 106 22.37 -16.71 -6.09
CA GLN A 106 22.61 -18.15 -6.23
C GLN A 106 22.22 -18.70 -7.61
N PHE A 107 21.31 -18.03 -8.33
CA PHE A 107 20.85 -18.42 -9.66
C PHE A 107 21.57 -17.72 -10.81
N CYS A 108 22.48 -16.78 -10.52
CA CYS A 108 23.23 -16.03 -11.54
C CYS A 108 23.95 -16.94 -12.53
N ARG A 109 24.60 -18.01 -12.04
CA ARG A 109 25.27 -19.00 -12.91
C ARG A 109 24.31 -19.72 -13.84
N LEU A 110 23.13 -20.10 -13.34
CA LEU A 110 22.11 -20.81 -14.11
C LEU A 110 21.51 -19.94 -15.22
N PHE A 111 21.36 -18.64 -14.98
CA PHE A 111 20.82 -17.68 -15.93
C PHE A 111 21.90 -16.82 -16.64
N SER A 112 23.16 -17.27 -16.64
CA SER A 112 24.30 -16.49 -17.12
C SER A 112 24.21 -16.02 -18.58
N SER A 113 23.40 -16.70 -19.41
CA SER A 113 23.17 -16.38 -20.82
C SER A 113 21.78 -15.83 -21.10
N PHE A 114 21.01 -15.48 -20.08
CA PHE A 114 19.62 -15.02 -20.23
C PHE A 114 19.56 -13.49 -20.14
N SER A 115 18.96 -12.88 -21.16
CA SER A 115 18.60 -11.46 -21.16
C SER A 115 17.31 -11.20 -20.35
N GLY A 116 16.97 -9.92 -20.15
CA GLY A 116 15.68 -9.55 -19.55
C GLY A 116 14.50 -10.13 -20.30
N ALA A 117 14.52 -10.10 -21.63
CA ALA A 117 13.48 -10.69 -22.48
C ALA A 117 13.35 -12.21 -22.29
N ASP A 118 14.46 -12.93 -22.12
CA ASP A 118 14.44 -14.40 -21.96
C ASP A 118 13.82 -14.79 -20.62
N LEU A 119 14.26 -14.13 -19.55
CA LEU A 119 13.69 -14.31 -18.20
C LEU A 119 12.20 -13.95 -18.17
N LEU A 120 11.80 -12.88 -18.87
CA LEU A 120 10.40 -12.47 -19.00
C LEU A 120 9.57 -13.37 -19.92
N LYS A 121 10.16 -14.27 -20.71
CA LYS A 121 9.42 -15.25 -21.51
C LYS A 121 9.17 -16.57 -20.78
N MET A 122 10.03 -16.90 -19.82
CA MET A 122 9.88 -18.13 -19.03
C MET A 122 8.55 -18.18 -18.25
N SER A 123 8.00 -19.38 -18.16
CA SER A 123 6.80 -19.69 -17.39
C SER A 123 7.12 -19.92 -15.91
N LYS A 124 6.08 -19.98 -15.07
CA LYS A 124 6.23 -20.30 -13.65
C LYS A 124 6.81 -21.71 -13.48
N GLU A 125 6.36 -22.63 -14.31
CA GLU A 125 6.77 -24.04 -14.32
C GLU A 125 8.26 -24.16 -14.66
N ASP A 126 8.76 -23.40 -15.63
CA ASP A 126 10.20 -23.40 -15.99
C ASP A 126 11.07 -22.96 -14.80
N PHE A 127 10.69 -21.89 -14.10
CA PHE A 127 11.42 -21.44 -12.91
C PHE A 127 11.34 -22.45 -11.77
N VAL A 128 10.18 -23.07 -11.55
CA VAL A 128 10.03 -24.13 -10.54
C VAL A 128 10.91 -25.32 -10.87
N GLN A 129 11.05 -25.68 -12.14
CA GLN A 129 11.90 -26.78 -12.58
C GLN A 129 13.39 -26.47 -12.41
N ILE A 130 13.82 -25.24 -12.67
CA ILE A 130 15.25 -24.84 -12.60
C ILE A 130 15.68 -24.50 -11.17
N CYS A 131 14.86 -23.75 -10.43
CA CYS A 131 15.21 -23.21 -9.12
C CYS A 131 14.60 -24.00 -7.95
N GLY A 132 13.70 -24.96 -8.23
CA GLY A 132 12.91 -25.66 -7.22
C GLY A 132 11.61 -24.93 -6.85
N PRO A 133 10.66 -25.59 -6.16
CA PRO A 133 9.31 -25.05 -5.94
C PRO A 133 9.26 -23.70 -5.21
N ALA A 134 10.00 -23.56 -4.12
CA ALA A 134 9.96 -22.34 -3.31
C ALA A 134 10.62 -21.16 -4.03
N ASP A 135 11.87 -21.33 -4.47
CA ASP A 135 12.62 -20.26 -5.10
C ASP A 135 12.16 -19.95 -6.52
N GLY A 136 11.71 -20.94 -7.29
CA GLY A 136 11.13 -20.74 -8.61
C GLY A 136 9.86 -19.90 -8.56
N ILE A 137 8.97 -20.13 -7.60
CA ILE A 137 7.77 -19.29 -7.39
C ILE A 137 8.16 -17.87 -6.98
N ARG A 138 9.13 -17.72 -6.06
CA ARG A 138 9.62 -16.40 -5.62
C ARG A 138 10.22 -15.61 -6.78
N LEU A 139 11.08 -16.26 -7.57
CA LEU A 139 11.75 -15.64 -8.72
C LEU A 139 10.76 -15.27 -9.83
N PHE A 140 9.81 -16.15 -10.16
CA PHE A 140 8.76 -15.86 -11.14
C PHE A 140 7.92 -14.64 -10.74
N ASN A 141 7.49 -14.55 -9.48
CA ASN A 141 6.70 -13.41 -9.01
C ASN A 141 7.50 -12.10 -9.01
N ALA A 142 8.81 -12.17 -8.72
CA ALA A 142 9.70 -11.01 -8.77
C ALA A 142 9.93 -10.53 -10.21
N ILE A 143 10.20 -11.45 -11.15
CA ILE A 143 10.46 -11.12 -12.57
C ILE A 143 9.21 -10.61 -13.26
N LYS A 144 8.09 -11.33 -13.12
CA LYS A 144 6.86 -10.99 -13.84
C LYS A 144 6.20 -9.73 -13.33
N GLY A 145 6.67 -9.19 -12.20
CA GLY A 145 6.07 -8.06 -11.54
C GLY A 145 4.60 -8.37 -11.29
N ARG A 146 4.26 -8.91 -10.11
CA ARG A 146 2.91 -8.60 -9.66
C ARG A 146 2.90 -7.08 -9.55
N ASN A 147 2.28 -6.40 -10.50
CA ASN A 147 1.80 -5.04 -10.29
C ASN A 147 1.03 -5.16 -8.98
N VAL A 148 1.61 -4.64 -7.91
CA VAL A 148 0.90 -4.56 -6.65
C VAL A 148 -0.27 -3.67 -7.02
N ARG A 149 -1.49 -4.25 -7.03
CA ARG A 149 -2.67 -3.45 -7.32
C ARG A 149 -2.58 -2.25 -6.38
N PRO A 150 -2.67 -1.01 -6.89
CA PRO A 150 -2.61 0.15 -6.03
C PRO A 150 -3.63 -0.03 -4.92
N LYS A 151 -3.22 0.26 -3.70
CA LYS A 151 -4.08 0.14 -2.51
C LYS A 151 -5.22 1.15 -2.57
N MET A 152 -5.02 2.26 -3.28
CA MET A 152 -5.98 3.32 -3.48
C MET A 152 -5.81 3.96 -4.86
N THR A 153 -6.92 4.20 -5.54
CA THR A 153 -6.98 5.09 -6.71
C THR A 153 -7.70 6.37 -6.32
N ILE A 154 -7.10 7.52 -6.61
CA ILE A 154 -7.70 8.83 -6.37
C ILE A 154 -7.74 9.60 -7.68
N TYR A 155 -8.84 10.25 -8.00
CA TYR A 155 -8.94 11.12 -9.17
C TYR A 155 -8.80 12.57 -8.76
N VAL A 156 -7.85 13.29 -9.35
CA VAL A 156 -7.62 14.70 -9.03
C VAL A 156 -7.73 15.59 -10.26
N CYS A 157 -8.37 16.74 -10.11
CA CYS A 157 -8.44 17.77 -11.13
C CYS A 157 -7.90 19.08 -10.56
N GLN A 158 -7.11 19.81 -11.33
CA GLN A 158 -6.73 21.18 -10.95
C GLN A 158 -7.95 22.08 -11.04
N GLU A 159 -8.20 22.89 -10.01
CA GLU A 159 -9.23 23.92 -10.06
C GLU A 159 -8.88 24.91 -11.17
N PRO A 160 -9.73 25.10 -12.21
CA PRO A 160 -9.46 26.08 -13.25
C PRO A 160 -9.49 27.47 -12.62
N GLU A 161 -8.44 28.27 -12.82
CA GLU A 161 -8.38 29.66 -12.34
C GLU A 161 -9.41 30.53 -13.09
N GLN A 162 -10.68 30.44 -12.68
CA GLN A 162 -11.70 31.37 -13.15
C GLN A 162 -11.71 32.58 -12.22
N ASN A 163 -10.85 33.55 -12.55
CA ASN A 163 -10.85 34.95 -12.10
C ASN A 163 -11.39 35.23 -10.69
N ARG A 164 -10.48 35.40 -9.72
CA ARG A 164 -10.74 36.01 -8.41
C ARG A 164 -11.08 37.52 -8.45
N THR A 165 -11.45 38.08 -9.61
CA THR A 165 -11.71 39.51 -9.74
C THR A 165 -13.05 39.79 -10.46
N HIS A 166 -14.00 40.20 -9.64
CA HIS A 166 -15.18 41.03 -9.93
C HIS A 166 -16.42 40.43 -10.64
N HIS A 167 -17.51 40.54 -9.87
CA HIS A 167 -18.91 40.80 -10.25
C HIS A 167 -19.74 39.73 -10.96
N HIS A 168 -20.93 39.54 -10.40
CA HIS A 168 -22.12 39.02 -11.06
C HIS A 168 -22.21 39.47 -12.53
N GLN A 169 -22.16 38.52 -13.46
CA GLN A 169 -23.05 38.54 -14.61
C GLN A 169 -23.13 37.14 -15.25
N LYS A 170 -24.33 36.58 -15.11
CA LYS A 170 -24.97 35.60 -15.98
C LYS A 170 -24.30 35.49 -17.35
N ARG A 171 -23.53 34.43 -17.58
CA ARG A 171 -23.24 33.91 -18.92
C ARG A 171 -23.77 32.49 -19.00
N GLU A 172 -24.99 32.37 -19.54
CA GLU A 172 -25.36 31.22 -20.35
C GLU A 172 -24.46 31.24 -21.58
N ASN A 173 -23.41 30.43 -21.58
CA ASN A 173 -22.77 29.94 -22.79
C ASN A 173 -21.92 28.73 -22.39
N GLY A 174 -22.39 27.56 -22.80
CA GLY A 174 -21.82 26.25 -22.47
C GLY A 174 -20.48 25.99 -23.14
N ASP A 175 -19.44 26.70 -22.70
CA ASP A 175 -18.06 26.23 -22.84
C ASP A 175 -17.54 25.96 -21.43
N GLY A 176 -18.05 24.87 -20.86
CA GLY A 176 -17.63 24.43 -19.53
C GLY A 176 -16.16 24.08 -19.62
N THR A 177 -15.32 24.80 -18.87
CA THR A 177 -13.93 24.41 -18.65
C THR A 177 -13.91 22.94 -18.25
N LEU A 178 -13.47 22.07 -19.15
CA LEU A 178 -13.48 20.63 -18.93
C LEU A 178 -12.50 20.33 -17.80
N CYS A 179 -13.03 19.95 -16.65
CA CYS A 179 -12.23 19.46 -15.53
C CYS A 179 -11.61 18.12 -15.93
N ILE A 180 -10.34 18.12 -16.31
CA ILE A 180 -9.60 16.90 -16.63
C ILE A 180 -9.10 16.28 -15.32
N TYR A 181 -9.67 15.13 -14.99
CA TYR A 181 -9.24 14.33 -13.86
C TYR A 181 -8.07 13.42 -14.23
N HIS A 182 -7.08 13.36 -13.36
CA HIS A 182 -5.92 12.48 -13.47
C HIS A 182 -6.00 11.43 -12.37
N ALA A 183 -5.75 10.17 -12.73
CA ALA A 183 -5.69 9.09 -11.76
C ALA A 183 -4.33 9.10 -11.04
N ILE A 184 -4.37 9.13 -9.72
CA ILE A 184 -3.25 8.92 -8.81
C ILE A 184 -3.41 7.54 -8.17
N PHE A 185 -2.39 6.71 -8.34
CA PHE A 185 -2.32 5.37 -7.78
C PHE A 185 -1.36 5.37 -6.58
N LEU A 186 -1.86 4.98 -5.41
CA LEU A 186 -1.06 4.86 -4.19
C LEU A 186 -0.78 3.40 -3.87
N GLU A 187 0.50 3.05 -3.76
CA GLU A 187 0.97 1.73 -3.31
C GLU A 187 1.13 1.69 -1.78
N GLU A 188 1.38 2.84 -1.17
CA GLU A 188 1.50 3.11 0.25
C GLU A 188 0.52 4.22 0.67
N LEU A 189 -0.37 3.92 1.62
CA LEU A 189 -1.39 4.87 2.07
C LEU A 189 -0.77 5.92 3.01
N THR A 190 0.08 6.77 2.46
CA THR A 190 0.87 7.79 3.16
C THR A 190 0.71 9.16 2.51
N THR A 191 0.84 10.21 3.32
CA THR A 191 0.84 11.59 2.84
C THR A 191 2.06 11.87 1.94
N LEU A 192 3.19 11.18 2.18
CA LEU A 192 4.41 11.36 1.38
C LEU A 192 4.21 10.86 -0.05
N GLU A 193 3.73 9.63 -0.26
CA GLU A 193 3.49 9.14 -1.62
C GLU A 193 2.44 10.01 -2.34
N LEU A 194 1.36 10.38 -1.65
CA LEU A 194 0.36 11.29 -2.21
C LEU A 194 0.98 12.62 -2.65
N MET A 195 1.86 13.20 -1.83
CA MET A 195 2.59 14.43 -2.16
C MET A 195 3.47 14.24 -3.38
N GLU A 196 4.24 13.15 -3.47
CA GLU A 196 5.10 12.86 -4.62
C GLU A 196 4.30 12.69 -5.91
N LYS A 197 3.19 11.94 -5.87
CA LYS A 197 2.33 11.73 -7.05
C LYS A 197 1.68 13.04 -7.52
N ILE A 198 1.23 13.88 -6.58
CA ILE A 198 0.69 15.22 -6.90
C ILE A 198 1.79 16.13 -7.46
N ALA A 199 2.98 16.15 -6.85
CA ALA A 199 4.11 16.95 -7.32
C ALA A 199 4.51 16.56 -8.75
N ASN A 200 4.57 15.26 -9.03
CA ASN A 200 4.84 14.71 -10.36
C ASN A 200 3.76 15.14 -11.37
N LEU A 201 2.48 15.13 -10.97
CA LEU A 201 1.38 15.57 -11.83
C LEU A 201 1.53 17.04 -12.26
N TYR A 202 2.02 17.90 -11.36
CA TYR A 202 2.26 19.32 -11.63
C TYR A 202 3.66 19.65 -12.14
N SER A 203 4.52 18.63 -12.33
CA SER A 203 5.93 18.82 -12.72
C SER A 203 6.71 19.75 -11.76
N ILE A 204 6.44 19.65 -10.46
CA ILE A 204 7.14 20.38 -9.39
C ILE A 204 7.92 19.44 -8.47
N SER A 205 8.87 19.97 -7.71
CA SER A 205 9.57 19.17 -6.70
C SER A 205 8.65 18.90 -5.51
N PRO A 206 8.60 17.66 -4.97
CA PRO A 206 7.85 17.36 -3.74
C PRO A 206 8.27 18.26 -2.57
N GLN A 207 9.52 18.71 -2.55
CA GLN A 207 10.06 19.62 -1.52
C GLN A 207 9.41 21.02 -1.57
N GLN A 208 8.82 21.39 -2.70
CA GLN A 208 8.06 22.63 -2.84
C GLN A 208 6.65 22.50 -2.25
N ILE A 209 6.18 21.28 -1.96
CA ILE A 209 4.89 21.06 -1.29
C ILE A 209 5.13 20.93 0.21
N ASN A 210 4.71 21.95 0.96
CA ASN A 210 4.92 21.96 2.41
C ASN A 210 3.95 21.02 3.14
N ARG A 211 2.65 21.09 2.79
CA ARG A 211 1.58 20.30 3.43
C ARG A 211 0.40 20.10 2.49
N ILE A 212 -0.36 19.04 2.72
CA ILE A 212 -1.63 18.75 2.06
C ILE A 212 -2.76 18.93 3.09
N TYR A 213 -3.79 19.67 2.72
CA TYR A 213 -5.00 19.87 3.50
C TYR A 213 -6.21 19.30 2.77
N ARG A 214 -7.22 18.85 3.50
CA ARG A 214 -8.56 18.57 2.97
C ARG A 214 -9.51 19.67 3.42
N GLN A 215 -10.28 20.22 2.49
CA GLN A 215 -11.29 21.22 2.80
C GLN A 215 -12.54 20.55 3.37
N GLY A 216 -12.98 20.98 4.55
CA GLY A 216 -14.25 20.56 5.15
C GLY A 216 -15.44 21.34 4.58
N PRO A 217 -16.68 20.93 4.89
CA PRO A 217 -17.91 21.55 4.36
C PRO A 217 -18.08 23.03 4.72
N THR A 218 -17.45 23.48 5.81
CA THR A 218 -17.46 24.89 6.25
C THR A 218 -16.26 25.69 5.72
N GLY A 219 -15.45 25.10 4.86
CA GLY A 219 -14.25 25.72 4.30
C GLY A 219 -13.00 25.62 5.18
N ILE A 220 -13.07 24.92 6.32
CA ILE A 220 -11.90 24.69 7.19
C ILE A 220 -10.88 23.77 6.50
N HIS A 221 -9.59 24.07 6.66
CA HIS A 221 -8.51 23.24 6.14
C HIS A 221 -8.03 22.26 7.22
N VAL A 222 -8.24 20.97 6.98
CA VAL A 222 -7.81 19.88 7.88
C VAL A 222 -6.52 19.28 7.34
N LEU A 223 -5.48 19.18 8.16
CA LEU A 223 -4.19 18.59 7.73
C LEU A 223 -4.37 17.11 7.39
N VAL A 224 -3.87 16.68 6.23
CA VAL A 224 -3.93 15.28 5.79
C VAL A 224 -2.76 14.49 6.39
N SER A 225 -3.07 13.62 7.35
CA SER A 225 -2.12 12.64 7.91
C SER A 225 -2.17 11.29 7.18
N ASN A 226 -1.23 10.41 7.46
CA ASN A 226 -1.22 9.05 6.90
C ASN A 226 -2.50 8.28 7.26
N GLU A 227 -2.97 8.40 8.50
CA GLU A 227 -4.23 7.79 8.94
C GLU A 227 -5.41 8.33 8.15
N MET A 228 -5.39 9.63 7.81
CA MET A 228 -6.44 10.22 6.99
C MET A 228 -6.42 9.69 5.56
N VAL A 229 -5.25 9.54 4.93
CA VAL A 229 -5.11 8.93 3.60
C VAL A 229 -5.62 7.49 3.58
N GLN A 230 -5.36 6.73 4.64
CA GLN A 230 -5.87 5.36 4.80
C GLN A 230 -7.40 5.28 4.87
N ASN A 231 -8.06 6.35 5.33
CA ASN A 231 -9.50 6.45 5.44
C ASN A 231 -10.17 7.09 4.21
N PHE A 232 -9.42 7.46 3.18
CA PHE A 232 -10.02 7.86 1.91
C PHE A 232 -10.79 6.69 1.29
N GLN A 233 -11.86 7.00 0.57
CA GLN A 233 -12.58 6.00 -0.21
C GLN A 233 -11.81 5.73 -1.49
N ASP A 234 -11.76 4.45 -1.91
CA ASP A 234 -11.23 4.09 -3.22
C ASP A 234 -12.04 4.77 -4.32
N GLU A 235 -11.34 5.21 -5.36
CA GLU A 235 -11.90 5.97 -6.47
C GLU A 235 -12.49 7.33 -6.07
N SER A 236 -12.07 7.90 -4.93
CA SER A 236 -12.47 9.25 -4.50
C SER A 236 -11.94 10.33 -5.44
N CYS A 237 -12.73 11.39 -5.61
CA CYS A 237 -12.42 12.53 -6.48
C CYS A 237 -12.14 13.79 -5.65
N PHE A 238 -11.10 14.54 -6.01
CA PHE A 238 -10.78 15.83 -5.39
C PHE A 238 -10.47 16.91 -6.42
N LEU A 239 -10.88 18.14 -6.11
CA LEU A 239 -10.34 19.33 -6.77
C LEU A 239 -9.10 19.81 -6.01
N ILE A 240 -8.00 19.98 -6.73
CA ILE A 240 -6.76 20.51 -6.19
C ILE A 240 -6.73 22.02 -6.36
N SER A 241 -6.50 22.72 -5.26
CA SER A 241 -6.15 24.14 -5.24
C SER A 241 -4.86 24.35 -4.46
N THR A 242 -4.16 25.45 -4.75
CA THR A 242 -2.83 25.72 -4.23
C THR A 242 -2.83 27.02 -3.44
N LEU A 243 -2.23 27.03 -2.25
CA LEU A 243 -1.96 28.23 -1.46
C LEU A 243 -0.45 28.47 -1.37
N LYS A 244 0.01 29.69 -1.66
CA LYS A 244 1.41 30.06 -1.47
C LYS A 244 1.74 30.13 0.03
N ALA A 245 2.84 29.54 0.46
CA ALA A 245 3.31 29.63 1.85
C ALA A 245 3.93 31.00 2.14
N GLU A 246 3.77 31.49 3.37
CA GLU A 246 4.21 32.84 3.76
C GLU A 246 5.72 32.94 4.03
N SER A 247 6.39 31.82 4.35
CA SER A 247 7.75 31.81 4.90
C SER A 247 8.80 31.08 4.04
N ASN A 248 8.37 30.35 3.00
CA ASN A 248 9.23 29.67 2.05
C ASN A 248 8.54 29.71 0.68
N ASP A 249 9.30 29.70 -0.42
CA ASP A 249 8.79 29.74 -1.80
C ASP A 249 8.11 28.42 -2.23
N GLY A 250 7.43 27.78 -1.29
CA GLY A 250 6.66 26.55 -1.44
C GLY A 250 5.16 26.79 -1.36
N TYR A 251 4.43 25.71 -1.55
CA TYR A 251 2.99 25.68 -1.72
C TYR A 251 2.35 24.72 -0.73
N HIS A 252 1.11 25.01 -0.37
CA HIS A 252 0.21 24.08 0.29
C HIS A 252 -0.83 23.61 -0.71
N ILE A 253 -1.09 22.31 -0.73
CA ILE A 253 -2.13 21.70 -1.56
C ILE A 253 -3.41 21.59 -0.73
N ILE A 254 -4.55 21.93 -1.32
CA ILE A 254 -5.87 21.71 -0.74
C ILE A 254 -6.66 20.78 -1.65
N LEU A 255 -7.12 19.67 -1.08
CA LEU A 255 -8.07 18.72 -1.66
C LEU A 255 -9.49 19.14 -1.26
N LYS A 256 -10.31 19.54 -2.23
CA LYS A 256 -11.72 19.91 -2.04
C LYS A 256 -12.64 18.76 -2.46
#